data_AF-A0A514CNI2-F1
#
_entry.id   AF-A0A514CNI2-F1
#
_cell.length_a   1.000
_cell.length_b   1.000
_cell.length_c   1.000
_cell.angle_alpha   90.00
_cell.angle_beta   90.00
_cell.angle_gamma   90.00
#
_symmetry.space_group_name_H-M   'P 1'
#
loop_
_entity.id
_entity.type
_entity.pdbx_description
1 polymer ?
#
loop_
_entity_poly.entity_id
_entity_poly.type
_entity_poly.pdbx_seq_one_letter_code
_entity_poly.pdbx_strand_id
1 'polypeptide(L)'
;MSVYSVLNYLNLISLSLVVIFGGVYFQKSNLPTKIFSITFFIVYVVQVVSYFLAIYSVSNLLLFHLYFAAQLAGYGLFYWMILPSTPSKKWFLAFLAVCLVLVGWEYSSKWGNLAQVFGGYSYFAMNMVFVFTSIFYLVHGVLKDKEIEHKFLNYGMIVYAGGSSIVFLLGDKLSHLDWRPLLLINLLLFLVFQGFYFTQLWKVRNS
;
A
#
# COMPACT_ATOMS: atom_id res chain seq x y z
N MET A 1 -7.85 2.64 28.18
CA MET A 1 -7.68 2.28 26.75
C MET A 1 -6.51 3.10 26.22
N SER A 2 -5.47 2.50 25.63
CA SER A 2 -4.30 3.27 25.16
C SER A 2 -4.63 4.04 23.87
N VAL A 3 -3.92 5.14 23.60
CA VAL A 3 -4.04 5.90 22.34
C VAL A 3 -3.86 4.99 21.12
N TYR A 4 -2.91 4.05 21.21
CA TYR A 4 -2.66 3.06 20.17
C TYR A 4 -3.87 2.14 19.94
N SER A 5 -4.53 1.66 21.00
CA SER A 5 -5.75 0.86 20.86
C SER A 5 -6.88 1.64 20.18
N VAL A 6 -7.12 2.89 20.59
CA VAL A 6 -8.16 3.74 19.98
C VAL A 6 -7.88 3.94 18.49
N LEU A 7 -6.64 4.24 18.11
CA LEU A 7 -6.28 4.44 16.71
C LEU A 7 -6.41 3.16 15.88
N ASN A 8 -6.11 1.98 16.44
CA ASN A 8 -6.33 0.72 15.74
C ASN A 8 -7.81 0.47 15.44
N TYR A 9 -8.71 0.76 16.38
CA TYR A 9 -10.16 0.68 16.14
C TYR A 9 -10.61 1.70 15.08
N LEU A 10 -10.15 2.95 15.19
CA LEU A 10 -10.44 3.98 14.20
C LEU A 10 -9.98 3.57 12.80
N ASN A 11 -8.79 2.96 12.70
CA ASN A 11 -8.26 2.43 11.46
C ASN A 11 -9.12 1.29 10.88
N LEU A 12 -9.53 0.32 11.68
CA LEU A 12 -10.40 -0.76 11.22
C LEU A 12 -11.78 -0.26 10.79
N ILE A 13 -12.37 0.68 11.55
CA ILE A 13 -13.66 1.30 11.23
C ILE A 13 -13.53 2.09 9.93
N SER A 14 -12.54 2.97 9.82
CA SER A 14 -12.27 3.76 8.62
C SER A 14 -12.05 2.88 7.39
N LEU A 15 -11.23 1.83 7.52
CA LEU A 15 -10.97 0.90 6.43
C LEU A 15 -12.25 0.14 6.02
N SER A 16 -13.07 -0.29 6.99
CA SER A 16 -14.37 -0.92 6.72
C SER A 16 -15.27 0.00 5.90
N LEU A 17 -15.39 1.27 6.30
CA LEU A 17 -16.20 2.26 5.58
C LEU A 17 -15.69 2.47 4.16
N VAL A 18 -14.37 2.60 3.98
CA VAL A 18 -13.75 2.79 2.66
C VAL A 18 -13.96 1.58 1.75
N VAL A 19 -13.86 0.36 2.29
CA VAL A 19 -14.11 -0.89 1.56
C VAL A 19 -15.58 -1.03 1.17
N ILE A 20 -16.51 -0.75 2.09
CA ILE A 20 -17.95 -0.76 1.81
C ILE A 20 -18.26 0.25 0.70
N PHE A 21 -17.74 1.47 0.81
CA PHE A 21 -17.92 2.51 -0.19
C PHE A 21 -17.32 2.09 -1.55
N GLY A 22 -16.12 1.50 -1.55
CA GLY A 22 -15.47 0.95 -2.74
C GLY A 22 -16.27 -0.17 -3.41
N GLY A 23 -16.97 -0.99 -2.62
CA GLY A 23 -17.88 -2.03 -3.10
C GLY A 23 -19.16 -1.45 -3.72
N VAL A 24 -19.80 -0.47 -3.07
CA VAL A 24 -21.02 0.19 -3.57
C VAL A 24 -20.77 0.87 -4.92
N TYR A 25 -19.64 1.57 -5.07
CA TYR A 25 -19.29 2.28 -6.30
C TYR A 25 -18.40 1.46 -7.25
N PHE A 26 -18.28 0.15 -7.02
CA PHE A 26 -17.39 -0.71 -7.81
C PHE A 26 -17.78 -0.70 -9.29
N GLN A 27 -19.06 -0.88 -9.62
CA GLN A 27 -19.51 -0.96 -11.02
C GLN A 27 -19.32 0.36 -11.79
N LYS A 28 -19.51 1.49 -11.12
CA LYS A 28 -19.32 2.85 -11.69
C LYS A 28 -17.84 3.22 -11.84
N SER A 29 -16.95 2.55 -11.12
CA SER A 29 -15.52 2.83 -11.15
C SER A 29 -14.89 2.38 -12.46
N ASN A 30 -13.93 3.16 -12.95
CA ASN A 30 -13.08 2.71 -14.06
C ASN A 30 -12.08 1.63 -13.60
N LEU A 31 -11.43 0.97 -14.55
CA LEU A 31 -10.60 -0.21 -14.27
C LEU A 31 -9.45 0.05 -13.27
N PRO A 32 -8.67 1.16 -13.36
CA PRO A 32 -7.63 1.45 -12.36
C PRO A 32 -8.18 1.61 -10.94
N THR A 33 -9.34 2.26 -10.79
CA THR A 33 -9.99 2.43 -9.48
C THR A 33 -10.52 1.09 -8.95
N LYS A 34 -11.07 0.23 -9.81
CA LYS A 34 -11.52 -1.13 -9.45
C LYS A 34 -10.39 -1.98 -8.88
N ILE A 35 -9.20 -1.90 -9.46
CA ILE A 35 -8.00 -2.62 -8.96
C ILE A 35 -7.65 -2.14 -7.56
N PHE A 36 -7.72 -0.84 -7.31
CA PHE A 36 -7.55 -0.29 -5.98
C PHE A 36 -8.61 -0.78 -5.00
N SER A 37 -9.89 -0.85 -5.40
CA SER A 37 -10.96 -1.42 -4.56
C SER A 37 -10.71 -2.87 -4.18
N ILE A 38 -10.28 -3.70 -5.14
CA ILE A 38 -9.93 -5.11 -4.87
C ILE A 38 -8.73 -5.18 -3.92
N THR A 39 -7.72 -4.35 -4.14
CA THR A 39 -6.51 -4.31 -3.30
C THR A 39 -6.86 -3.92 -1.86
N PHE A 40 -7.67 -2.88 -1.66
CA PHE A 40 -8.14 -2.45 -0.34
C PHE A 40 -9.01 -3.50 0.35
N PHE A 41 -9.82 -4.24 -0.40
CA PHE A 41 -10.58 -5.36 0.15
C PHE A 41 -9.67 -6.49 0.65
N ILE A 42 -8.65 -6.88 -0.12
CA ILE A 42 -7.67 -7.90 0.31
C ILE A 42 -6.94 -7.40 1.56
N VAL A 43 -6.46 -6.16 1.56
CA VAL A 43 -5.81 -5.53 2.72
C VAL A 43 -6.73 -5.53 3.94
N TYR A 44 -8.02 -5.25 3.77
CA TYR A 44 -9.01 -5.29 4.84
C TYR A 44 -9.15 -6.69 5.44
N VAL A 45 -9.31 -7.72 4.61
CA VAL A 45 -9.35 -9.11 5.08
C VAL A 45 -8.09 -9.44 5.87
N VAL A 46 -6.92 -9.08 5.35
CA VAL A 46 -5.64 -9.31 6.03
C VAL A 46 -5.59 -8.60 7.40
N GLN A 47 -6.04 -7.35 7.49
CA GLN A 47 -6.04 -6.60 8.76
C GLN A 47 -7.04 -7.15 9.78
N VAL A 48 -8.24 -7.54 9.34
CA VAL A 48 -9.24 -8.16 10.21
C VAL A 48 -8.72 -9.48 10.77
N VAL A 49 -8.16 -10.35 9.92
CA VAL A 49 -7.57 -11.62 10.39
C VAL A 49 -6.38 -11.35 11.32
N SER A 50 -5.50 -10.41 10.97
CA SER A 50 -4.35 -10.03 11.81
C SER A 50 -4.77 -9.52 13.18
N TYR A 51 -5.88 -8.79 13.26
CA TYR A 51 -6.46 -8.30 14.51
C TYR A 51 -6.97 -9.46 15.38
N PHE A 52 -7.71 -10.41 14.80
CA PHE A 52 -8.15 -11.60 15.55
C PHE A 52 -6.96 -12.45 16.02
N LEU A 53 -5.97 -12.71 15.17
CA LEU A 53 -4.77 -13.44 15.58
C LEU A 53 -4.05 -12.76 16.75
N ALA A 54 -3.95 -11.43 16.72
CA ALA A 54 -3.34 -10.66 17.81
C ALA A 54 -4.11 -10.80 19.13
N ILE A 55 -5.44 -10.85 19.12
CA ILE A 55 -6.26 -11.11 20.31
C ILE A 55 -5.89 -12.47 20.93
N TYR A 56 -5.69 -13.49 20.10
CA TYR A 56 -5.29 -14.83 20.53
C TYR A 56 -3.78 -14.99 20.73
N SER A 57 -3.00 -13.90 20.68
CA SER A 57 -1.53 -13.94 20.80
C SER A 57 -0.84 -14.85 19.78
N VAL A 58 -1.47 -15.06 18.62
CA VAL A 58 -0.89 -15.80 17.49
C VAL A 58 -0.13 -14.81 16.60
N SER A 59 1.09 -15.20 16.20
CA SER A 59 1.89 -14.38 15.28
C SER A 59 1.15 -14.15 13.96
N ASN A 60 1.09 -12.89 13.54
CA ASN A 60 0.48 -12.47 12.28
C ASN A 60 1.52 -12.02 11.24
N LEU A 61 2.80 -12.34 11.46
CA LEU A 61 3.88 -11.88 10.58
C LEU A 61 3.76 -12.44 9.15
N LEU A 62 3.24 -13.67 8.99
CA LEU A 62 2.98 -14.22 7.65
C LEU A 62 1.94 -13.39 6.87
N LEU A 63 0.94 -12.84 7.57
CA LEU A 63 -0.07 -11.99 6.96
C LEU A 63 0.50 -10.65 6.50
N PHE A 64 1.57 -10.15 7.13
CA PHE A 64 2.30 -8.98 6.63
C PHE A 64 2.89 -9.23 5.23
N HIS A 65 3.41 -10.43 4.96
CA HIS A 65 3.94 -10.77 3.64
C HIS A 65 2.83 -10.90 2.59
N LEU A 66 1.67 -11.44 2.97
CA LEU A 66 0.49 -11.48 2.10
C LEU A 66 -0.02 -10.06 1.79
N TYR A 67 -0.07 -9.19 2.80
CA TYR A 67 -0.38 -7.77 2.65
C TYR A 67 0.57 -7.10 1.65
N PHE A 68 1.88 -7.32 1.81
CA PHE A 68 2.89 -6.77 0.92
C PHE A 68 2.75 -7.28 -0.52
N ALA A 69 2.52 -8.58 -0.71
CA ALA A 69 2.29 -9.16 -2.04
C ALA A 69 1.04 -8.59 -2.71
N ALA A 70 -0.05 -8.41 -1.94
CA ALA A 70 -1.28 -7.79 -2.45
C ALA A 70 -1.05 -6.34 -2.89
N GLN A 71 -0.30 -5.56 -2.10
CA GLN A 71 0.07 -4.20 -2.46
C GLN A 71 0.93 -4.14 -3.71
N LEU A 72 1.94 -5.01 -3.80
CA LEU A 72 2.80 -5.12 -4.96
C LEU A 72 2.00 -5.39 -6.23
N ALA A 73 1.11 -6.39 -6.21
CA ALA A 73 0.26 -6.72 -7.35
C ALA A 73 -0.70 -5.56 -7.69
N GLY A 74 -1.39 -5.01 -6.69
CA GLY A 74 -2.37 -3.95 -6.87
C GLY A 74 -1.76 -2.66 -7.43
N TYR A 75 -0.70 -2.18 -6.80
CA TYR A 75 0.00 -0.96 -7.23
C TYR A 75 0.72 -1.17 -8.57
N GLY A 76 1.29 -2.36 -8.77
CA GLY A 76 1.88 -2.80 -10.04
C GLY A 76 0.89 -2.64 -11.20
N LEU A 77 -0.28 -3.26 -11.07
CA LEU A 77 -1.32 -3.20 -12.08
C LEU A 77 -1.87 -1.78 -12.27
N PHE A 78 -2.07 -1.03 -11.18
CA PHE A 78 -2.53 0.35 -11.25
C PHE A 78 -1.59 1.23 -12.09
N TYR A 79 -0.30 1.28 -11.75
CA TYR A 79 0.65 2.13 -12.47
C TYR A 79 0.84 1.69 -13.92
N TRP A 80 0.85 0.39 -14.19
CA TRP A 80 0.90 -0.11 -15.57
C TRP A 80 -0.28 0.41 -16.42
N MET A 81 -1.47 0.56 -15.83
CA MET A 81 -2.64 1.09 -16.53
C MET A 81 -2.59 2.60 -16.74
N ILE A 82 -2.22 3.37 -15.70
CA ILE A 82 -2.29 4.84 -15.74
C ILE A 82 -1.08 5.51 -16.40
N LEU A 83 0.04 4.79 -16.59
CA LEU A 83 1.22 5.37 -17.19
C LEU A 83 0.94 5.81 -18.64
N PRO A 84 1.37 7.02 -19.04
CA PRO A 84 0.86 7.71 -20.22
C PRO A 84 1.44 7.22 -21.56
N SER A 85 2.58 6.53 -21.54
CA SER A 85 3.31 6.15 -22.76
C SER A 85 3.79 4.69 -22.72
N THR A 86 3.83 4.05 -23.90
CA THR A 86 4.35 2.68 -24.05
C THR A 86 5.80 2.54 -23.54
N PRO A 87 6.73 3.49 -23.82
CA PRO A 87 8.06 3.45 -23.21
C PRO A 87 8.02 3.49 -21.68
N SER A 88 7.23 4.37 -21.07
CA SER A 88 7.09 4.44 -19.60
C SER A 88 6.57 3.14 -19.01
N LYS A 89 5.58 2.51 -19.65
CA LYS A 89 5.05 1.20 -19.23
C LYS A 89 6.11 0.10 -19.32
N LYS A 90 6.91 0.07 -20.39
CA LYS A 90 8.01 -0.90 -20.55
C LYS A 90 9.07 -0.75 -19.47
N TRP A 91 9.51 0.48 -19.20
CA TRP A 91 10.48 0.75 -18.13
C TRP A 91 9.94 0.38 -16.76
N PHE A 92 8.69 0.74 -16.47
CA PHE A 92 8.03 0.35 -15.24
C PHE A 92 7.95 -1.17 -15.07
N LEU A 93 7.56 -1.91 -16.12
CA LEU A 93 7.52 -3.37 -16.07
C LEU A 93 8.90 -4.00 -15.89
N ALA A 94 9.94 -3.47 -16.56
CA ALA A 94 11.30 -3.95 -16.39
C ALA A 94 11.79 -3.75 -14.94
N PHE A 95 11.51 -2.59 -14.36
CA PHE A 95 11.86 -2.29 -12.99
C PHE A 95 11.07 -3.16 -11.99
N LEU A 96 9.76 -3.34 -12.22
CA LEU A 96 8.91 -4.24 -11.45
C LEU A 96 9.41 -5.69 -11.49
N ALA A 97 9.89 -6.15 -12.66
CA ALA A 97 10.46 -7.49 -12.81
C ALA A 97 11.75 -7.66 -12.01
N VAL A 98 12.68 -6.70 -12.06
CA VAL A 98 13.91 -6.71 -11.23
C VAL A 98 13.55 -6.79 -9.76
N CYS A 99 12.59 -5.98 -9.35
CA CYS A 99 12.05 -5.95 -8.01
C CYS A 99 11.43 -7.29 -7.56
N LEU A 100 10.63 -7.93 -8.41
CA LEU A 100 10.08 -9.27 -8.15
C LEU A 100 11.18 -10.33 -8.04
N VAL A 101 12.24 -10.24 -8.85
CA VAL A 101 13.41 -11.13 -8.74
C VAL A 101 14.12 -10.94 -7.40
N LEU A 102 14.32 -9.69 -6.96
CA LEU A 102 14.96 -9.38 -5.68
C LEU A 102 14.10 -9.87 -4.49
N VAL A 103 12.79 -9.63 -4.52
CA VAL A 103 11.86 -10.14 -3.49
C VAL A 103 11.84 -11.66 -3.50
N GLY A 104 11.76 -12.29 -4.68
CA GLY A 104 11.80 -13.75 -4.81
C GLY A 104 13.10 -14.36 -4.27
N TRP A 105 14.25 -13.71 -4.54
CA TRP A 105 15.54 -14.10 -3.99
C TRP A 105 15.59 -13.94 -2.47
N GLU A 106 15.11 -12.83 -1.92
CA GLU A 106 15.09 -12.62 -0.47
C GLU A 106 14.19 -13.66 0.22
N TYR A 107 13.03 -13.95 -0.35
CA TYR A 107 12.10 -14.93 0.20
C TYR A 107 12.62 -16.36 0.07
N SER A 108 13.29 -16.71 -1.02
CA SER A 108 13.87 -18.05 -1.18
C SER A 108 15.05 -18.29 -0.23
N SER A 109 15.92 -17.28 -0.05
CA SER A 109 17.08 -17.37 0.85
C SER A 109 16.69 -17.37 2.34
N LYS A 110 15.55 -16.79 2.71
CA LYS A 110 15.07 -16.69 4.10
C LYS A 110 13.86 -17.58 4.40
N TRP A 111 13.54 -18.53 3.52
CA TRP A 111 12.31 -19.33 3.58
C TRP A 111 12.03 -19.97 4.96
N GLY A 112 13.06 -20.51 5.61
CA GLY A 112 12.92 -21.15 6.93
C GLY A 112 12.55 -20.18 8.07
N ASN A 113 12.82 -18.88 7.91
CA ASN A 113 12.61 -17.86 8.95
C ASN A 113 11.60 -16.78 8.51
N LEU A 114 10.88 -17.02 7.41
CA LEU A 114 10.02 -16.01 6.79
C LEU A 114 8.84 -15.62 7.69
N ALA A 115 8.39 -16.54 8.55
CA ALA A 115 7.40 -16.29 9.60
C ALA A 115 7.95 -15.50 10.80
N GLN A 116 9.24 -15.15 10.83
CA GLN A 116 9.92 -14.53 11.96
C GLN A 116 10.68 -13.22 11.62
N VAL A 117 10.87 -12.88 10.34
CA VAL A 117 11.65 -11.70 9.94
C VAL A 117 10.80 -10.69 9.18
N PHE A 118 10.90 -9.41 9.58
CA PHE A 118 10.39 -8.29 8.80
C PHE A 118 11.25 -8.11 7.55
N GLY A 119 10.62 -8.10 6.38
CA GLY A 119 11.30 -7.84 5.10
C GLY A 119 11.48 -6.35 4.84
N GLY A 120 11.92 -5.55 5.82
CA GLY A 120 11.87 -4.08 5.74
C GLY A 120 12.73 -3.50 4.62
N TYR A 121 13.88 -4.09 4.32
CA TYR A 121 14.68 -3.69 3.14
C TYR A 121 13.96 -3.95 1.81
N SER A 122 13.41 -5.16 1.63
CA SER A 122 12.56 -5.49 0.48
C SER A 122 11.38 -4.53 0.36
N TYR A 123 10.67 -4.30 1.47
CA TYR A 123 9.54 -3.40 1.52
C TYR A 123 9.93 -1.98 1.11
N PHE A 124 11.07 -1.49 1.61
CA PHE A 124 11.62 -0.20 1.25
C PHE A 124 11.93 -0.08 -0.24
N ALA A 125 12.70 -1.04 -0.79
CA ALA A 125 13.10 -1.04 -2.20
C ALA A 125 11.87 -1.08 -3.13
N MET A 126 10.88 -1.92 -2.80
CA MET A 126 9.64 -2.02 -3.57
C MET A 126 8.81 -0.74 -3.53
N ASN A 127 8.66 -0.14 -2.35
CA ASN A 127 7.91 1.10 -2.23
C ASN A 127 8.58 2.27 -2.94
N MET A 128 9.92 2.30 -3.00
CA MET A 128 10.63 3.31 -3.80
C MET A 128 10.26 3.23 -5.27
N VAL A 129 10.03 2.04 -5.83
CA VAL A 129 9.51 1.88 -7.21
C VAL A 129 8.24 2.70 -7.39
N PHE A 130 7.28 2.51 -6.49
CA PHE A 130 5.99 3.15 -6.57
C PHE A 130 6.09 4.64 -6.32
N VAL A 131 6.93 5.09 -5.38
CA VAL A 131 7.19 6.50 -5.13
C VAL A 131 7.78 7.18 -6.37
N PHE A 132 8.85 6.63 -6.97
CA PHE A 132 9.44 7.20 -8.18
C PHE A 132 8.46 7.20 -9.36
N THR A 133 7.68 6.13 -9.52
CA THR A 133 6.65 6.05 -10.56
C THR A 133 5.54 7.08 -10.32
N SER A 134 5.15 7.29 -9.06
CA SER A 134 4.15 8.30 -8.67
C SER A 134 4.61 9.72 -8.98
N ILE A 135 5.88 10.02 -8.68
CA ILE A 135 6.50 11.31 -8.96
C ILE A 135 6.57 11.53 -10.48
N PHE A 136 7.05 10.52 -11.22
CA PHE A 136 7.08 10.57 -12.68
C PHE A 136 5.69 10.84 -13.28
N TYR A 137 4.66 10.14 -12.77
CA TYR A 137 3.28 10.34 -13.22
C TYR A 137 2.79 11.77 -12.98
N LEU A 138 3.06 12.35 -11.80
CA LEU A 138 2.70 13.74 -11.51
C LEU A 138 3.43 14.73 -12.40
N VAL A 139 4.76 14.61 -12.48
CA VAL A 139 5.60 15.51 -13.27
C VAL A 139 5.15 15.50 -14.72
N HIS A 140 4.90 14.32 -15.30
CA HIS A 140 4.40 14.21 -16.67
C HIS A 140 3.02 14.85 -16.84
N GLY A 141 2.11 14.72 -15.87
CA GLY A 141 0.81 15.37 -15.90
C GLY A 141 0.90 16.90 -15.88
N VAL A 142 1.71 17.44 -14.96
CA VAL A 142 1.95 18.89 -14.81
C VAL A 142 2.63 19.47 -16.06
N LEU A 143 3.69 18.83 -16.55
CA LEU A 143 4.45 19.32 -17.71
C LEU A 143 3.64 19.34 -19.02
N LYS A 144 2.57 18.53 -19.11
CA LYS A 144 1.71 18.47 -20.29
C LYS A 144 0.40 19.23 -20.14
N ASP A 145 0.22 19.95 -19.02
CA ASP A 145 -1.02 20.65 -18.68
C ASP A 145 -2.28 19.79 -18.84
N LYS A 146 -2.17 18.52 -18.43
CA LYS A 146 -3.26 17.53 -18.52
C LYS A 146 -3.88 17.30 -17.15
N GLU A 147 -5.21 17.18 -17.11
CA GLU A 147 -5.87 16.71 -15.89
C GLU A 147 -5.33 15.32 -15.52
N ILE A 148 -4.87 15.17 -14.28
CA ILE A 148 -4.33 13.93 -13.77
C ILE A 148 -5.51 13.07 -13.26
N GLU A 149 -5.98 12.18 -14.12
CA GLU A 149 -6.90 11.12 -13.71
C GLU A 149 -6.28 10.34 -12.53
N HIS A 150 -7.08 10.04 -11.50
CA HIS A 150 -6.59 9.36 -10.29
C HIS A 150 -5.55 10.10 -9.42
N LYS A 151 -5.47 11.44 -9.51
CA LYS A 151 -4.56 12.25 -8.67
C LYS A 151 -4.59 11.92 -7.19
N PHE A 152 -5.77 11.65 -6.62
CA PHE A 152 -5.92 11.36 -5.19
C PHE A 152 -5.29 10.03 -4.81
N LEU A 153 -5.52 8.97 -5.60
CA LEU A 153 -4.85 7.68 -5.41
C LEU A 153 -3.34 7.83 -5.48
N ASN A 154 -2.85 8.62 -6.44
CA ASN A 154 -1.43 8.85 -6.60
C ASN A 154 -0.81 9.65 -5.44
N TYR A 155 -1.51 10.66 -4.91
CA TYR A 155 -1.06 11.35 -3.69
C TYR A 155 -1.03 10.41 -2.48
N GLY A 156 -2.06 9.57 -2.35
CA GLY A 156 -2.10 8.51 -1.35
C GLY A 156 -0.90 7.58 -1.44
N MET A 157 -0.54 7.16 -2.66
CA MET A 157 0.64 6.33 -2.91
C MET A 157 1.94 7.00 -2.50
N ILE A 158 2.16 8.27 -2.83
CA ILE A 158 3.37 9.00 -2.44
C ILE A 158 3.51 9.05 -0.92
N VAL A 159 2.44 9.46 -0.24
CA VAL A 159 2.43 9.61 1.22
C VAL A 159 2.61 8.24 1.88
N TYR A 160 1.83 7.25 1.49
CA TYR A 160 1.83 5.95 2.14
C TYR A 160 3.05 5.11 1.79
N ALA A 161 3.35 4.89 0.50
CA ALA A 161 4.48 4.07 0.10
C ALA A 161 5.79 4.71 0.56
N GLY A 162 5.94 6.02 0.37
CA GLY A 162 7.12 6.76 0.83
C GLY A 162 7.25 6.76 2.35
N GLY A 163 6.22 7.16 3.08
CA GLY A 163 6.26 7.20 4.54
C GLY A 163 6.47 5.81 5.16
N SER A 164 5.70 4.81 4.73
CA SER A 164 5.81 3.45 5.28
C SER A 164 7.15 2.81 4.94
N SER A 165 7.74 3.06 3.76
CA SER A 165 9.07 2.55 3.41
C SER A 165 10.13 2.99 4.43
N ILE A 166 10.12 4.25 4.86
CA ILE A 166 11.03 4.77 5.87
C ILE A 166 10.75 4.12 7.21
N VAL A 167 9.47 3.98 7.59
CA VAL A 167 9.07 3.33 8.84
C VAL A 167 9.59 1.90 8.92
N PHE A 168 9.42 1.07 7.88
CA PHE A 168 9.88 -0.31 7.89
C PHE A 168 11.40 -0.44 7.79
N LEU A 169 12.07 0.44 7.04
CA LEU A 169 13.54 0.48 7.02
C LEU A 169 14.12 0.84 8.40
N LEU A 170 13.50 1.79 9.11
CA LEU A 170 13.88 2.15 10.47
C LEU A 170 13.49 1.05 11.47
N GLY A 171 12.36 0.37 11.26
CA GLY A 171 11.92 -0.74 12.12
C GLY A 171 12.92 -1.88 12.18
N ASP A 172 13.51 -2.25 11.05
CA ASP A 172 14.56 -3.28 11.02
C ASP A 172 15.82 -2.82 11.77
N LYS A 173 16.26 -1.57 11.53
CA LYS A 173 17.49 -1.02 12.13
C LYS A 173 17.37 -0.70 13.62
N LEU A 174 16.19 -0.29 14.06
CA LEU A 174 15.88 0.12 15.43
C LEU A 174 15.08 -0.94 16.19
N SER A 175 15.13 -2.19 15.73
CA SER A 175 14.40 -3.32 16.32
C SER A 175 14.72 -3.58 17.81
N HIS A 176 15.85 -3.07 18.30
CA HIS A 176 16.27 -3.11 19.70
C HIS A 176 15.72 -1.97 20.56
N LEU A 177 15.07 -0.97 19.94
CA LEU A 177 14.42 0.16 20.61
C LEU A 177 12.90 -0.03 20.68
N ASP A 178 12.21 0.87 21.39
CA ASP A 178 10.75 0.88 21.37
C ASP A 178 10.23 1.18 19.95
N TRP A 179 9.65 0.14 19.33
CA TRP A 179 9.12 0.14 17.96
C TRP A 179 7.69 0.71 17.88
N ARG A 180 7.02 0.96 19.02
CA ARG A 180 5.64 1.47 19.06
C ARG A 180 5.45 2.82 18.35
N PRO A 181 6.37 3.81 18.43
CA PRO A 181 6.24 5.06 17.68
C PRO A 181 6.24 4.85 16.17
N LEU A 182 7.04 3.90 15.66
CA LEU A 182 7.09 3.56 14.24
C LEU A 182 5.76 2.98 13.76
N LEU A 183 5.16 2.07 14.53
CA LEU A 183 3.81 1.57 14.22
C LEU A 183 2.77 2.69 14.18
N LEU A 184 2.82 3.60 15.15
CA LEU A 184 1.90 4.73 15.23
C LEU A 184 1.98 5.59 13.97
N ILE A 185 3.20 5.88 13.51
CA ILE A 185 3.42 6.63 12.27
C ILE A 185 2.86 5.86 11.07
N ASN A 186 3.13 4.56 10.93
CA ASN A 186 2.58 3.76 9.82
C ASN A 186 1.04 3.72 9.84
N LEU A 187 0.43 3.64 11.02
CA LEU A 187 -1.02 3.65 11.17
C LEU A 187 -1.62 4.98 10.71
N LEU A 188 -1.01 6.10 11.10
CA LEU A 188 -1.43 7.44 10.65
C LEU A 188 -1.27 7.61 9.14
N LEU A 189 -0.14 7.16 8.58
CA LEU A 189 0.09 7.18 7.13
C LEU A 189 -0.98 6.37 6.39
N PHE A 190 -1.36 5.20 6.92
CA PHE A 190 -2.38 4.36 6.31
C PHE A 190 -3.79 4.98 6.40
N LEU A 191 -4.11 5.65 7.51
CA LEU A 191 -5.35 6.43 7.64
C LEU A 191 -5.42 7.58 6.62
N VAL A 192 -4.33 8.32 6.44
CA VAL A 192 -4.24 9.37 5.42
C VAL A 192 -4.46 8.77 4.03
N PHE A 193 -3.90 7.59 3.77
CA PHE A 193 -4.10 6.90 2.49
C PHE A 193 -5.56 6.52 2.24
N GLN A 194 -6.24 6.00 3.27
CA GLN A 194 -7.68 5.73 3.22
C GLN A 194 -8.47 6.98 2.88
N GLY A 195 -8.12 8.14 3.45
CA GLY A 195 -8.75 9.43 3.12
C GLY A 195 -8.60 9.82 1.64
N PHE A 196 -7.40 9.63 1.07
CA PHE A 196 -7.18 9.84 -0.36
C PHE A 196 -8.00 8.90 -1.24
N TYR A 197 -8.06 7.61 -0.88
CA TYR A 197 -8.85 6.65 -1.63
C TYR A 197 -10.36 6.93 -1.51
N PHE A 198 -10.85 7.28 -0.32
CA PHE A 198 -12.22 7.72 -0.13
C PHE A 198 -12.56 8.94 -1.02
N THR A 199 -11.66 9.92 -1.09
CA THR A 199 -11.83 11.10 -1.94
C THR A 199 -11.90 10.73 -3.42
N GLN A 200 -11.10 9.76 -3.87
CA GLN A 200 -11.20 9.21 -5.23
C GLN A 200 -12.58 8.60 -5.48
N LEU A 201 -13.08 7.77 -4.55
CA LEU A 201 -14.40 7.16 -4.68
C LEU A 201 -15.53 8.20 -4.65
N TRP A 202 -15.36 9.28 -3.89
CA TRP A 202 -16.32 10.39 -3.86
C TRP A 202 -16.38 11.10 -5.22
N LYS A 203 -15.25 11.25 -5.93
CA LYS A 203 -15.24 11.74 -7.32
C LYS A 203 -16.03 10.80 -8.23
N VAL A 204 -15.86 9.48 -8.10
CA VAL A 204 -16.62 8.46 -8.87
C VAL A 204 -18.11 8.50 -8.57
N ARG A 205 -18.52 8.83 -7.34
CA ARG A 205 -19.94 8.96 -6.98
C ARG A 205 -20.62 10.10 -7.76
N ASN A 206 -19.91 11.21 -7.96
CA ASN A 206 -20.47 12.45 -8.51
C ASN A 206 -20.31 12.56 -10.04
N SER A 207 -19.62 11.61 -10.68
CA SER A 207 -19.55 11.45 -12.15
C SER A 207 -20.66 10.54 -12.67
#